data_AF-A0A4Q5QPL8-F1
#
_entry.id   AF-A0A4Q5QPL8-F1
#
_cell.length_a   1.000
_cell.length_b   1.000
_cell.length_c   1.000
_cell.angle_alpha   90.00
_cell.angle_beta   90.00
_cell.angle_gamma   90.00
#
_symmetry.space_group_name_H-M   'P 1'
#
loop_
_entity.id
_entity.type
_entity.pdbx_description
1 polymer ?
#
loop_
_entity_poly.entity_id
_entity_poly.type
_entity_poly.pdbx_seq_one_letter_code
_entity_poly.pdbx_strand_id
1 'polypeptide(L)' 'VPTETMDIFKERGKPADTLETGLELAQAVLRDLPKVGIDLAAMTQQLEDEGVQKFIEPFGKLIDSVEKKRQAAVEKAG' A
#
# COMPACT_ATOMS: atom_id res chain seq x y z
N VAL A 1 -7.48 -8.37 -1.24
CA VAL A 1 -6.68 -8.19 -2.50
C VAL A 1 -7.58 -7.61 -3.57
N PRO A 2 -7.06 -6.91 -4.58
CA PRO A 2 -7.85 -6.45 -5.73
C PRO A 2 -8.65 -7.58 -6.38
N THR A 3 -9.81 -7.29 -6.98
CA THR A 3 -10.69 -8.30 -7.59
C THR A 3 -9.97 -9.15 -8.64
N GLU A 4 -9.19 -8.51 -9.50
CA GLU A 4 -8.38 -9.19 -10.52
C GLU A 4 -7.40 -10.19 -9.89
N THR A 5 -6.70 -9.79 -8.82
CA THR A 5 -5.79 -10.68 -8.09
C THR A 5 -6.55 -11.87 -7.47
N MET A 6 -7.75 -11.63 -6.95
CA MET A 6 -8.59 -12.69 -6.38
C MET A 6 -9.05 -13.68 -7.45
N ASP A 7 -9.46 -13.21 -8.63
CA ASP A 7 -9.94 -14.08 -9.69
C ASP A 7 -8.79 -14.93 -10.28
N ILE A 8 -7.61 -14.36 -10.46
CA ILE A 8 -6.39 -15.12 -10.81
C ILE A 8 -6.10 -16.19 -9.76
N PHE A 9 -6.23 -15.87 -8.47
CA PHE A 9 -6.00 -16.83 -7.39
C PHE A 9 -7.06 -17.94 -7.36
N LYS A 10 -8.33 -17.66 -7.67
CA LYS A 10 -9.37 -18.71 -7.78
C LYS A 10 -9.09 -19.71 -8.90
N GLU A 11 -8.59 -19.23 -10.04
CA GLU A 11 -8.32 -20.07 -11.20
C GLU A 11 -7.03 -20.89 -11.05
N ARG A 12 -5.98 -20.28 -10.45
CA ARG A 12 -4.60 -20.79 -10.53
C ARG A 12 -3.87 -20.87 -9.18
N GLY A 13 -4.51 -20.43 -8.10
CA GLY A 13 -3.93 -20.46 -6.76
C GLY A 13 -3.74 -21.86 -6.23
N LYS A 14 -2.78 -22.01 -5.31
CA LYS A 14 -2.50 -23.26 -4.60
C LYS A 14 -2.63 -23.00 -3.10
N PRO A 15 -3.85 -23.09 -2.53
CA PRO A 15 -4.07 -22.81 -1.10
C PRO A 15 -3.32 -23.86 -0.25
N ALA A 16 -2.49 -23.38 0.67
CA ALA A 16 -1.74 -24.19 1.62
C ALA A 16 -1.22 -23.33 2.78
N ASP A 17 -0.98 -23.94 3.94
CA ASP A 17 -0.38 -23.31 5.12
C ASP A 17 1.12 -23.07 4.87
N THR A 18 1.42 -21.96 4.20
CA THR A 18 2.79 -21.65 3.73
C THR A 18 3.48 -20.54 4.52
N LEU A 19 2.80 -19.99 5.54
CA LEU A 19 3.31 -18.85 6.30
C LEU A 19 4.60 -19.18 7.06
N GLU A 20 4.70 -20.39 7.60
CA GLU A 20 5.88 -20.87 8.34
C GLU A 20 6.86 -21.65 7.46
N THR A 21 6.59 -21.75 6.15
CA THR A 21 7.46 -22.51 5.24
C THR A 21 8.76 -21.73 4.97
N GLY A 22 9.91 -22.31 5.31
CA GLY A 22 11.22 -21.77 4.94
C GLY A 22 11.72 -20.61 5.81
N LEU A 23 11.38 -20.58 7.10
CA LEU A 23 11.78 -19.52 8.03
C LEU A 23 13.29 -19.31 8.10
N GLU A 24 14.10 -20.37 8.07
CA GLU A 24 15.56 -20.26 8.13
C GLU A 24 16.11 -19.51 6.92
N LEU A 25 15.58 -19.78 5.73
CA LEU A 25 15.94 -19.08 4.50
C LEU A 25 15.48 -17.63 4.55
N ALA A 26 14.24 -17.36 4.98
CA ALA A 26 13.73 -15.99 5.12
C ALA A 26 14.61 -15.16 6.06
N GLN A 27 15.01 -15.72 7.20
CA GLN A 27 15.93 -15.08 8.13
C GLN A 27 17.32 -14.86 7.51
N ALA A 28 17.84 -15.82 6.74
CA ALA A 28 19.12 -15.67 6.04
C ALA A 28 19.09 -14.54 5.02
N VAL A 29 18.02 -14.44 4.23
CA VAL A 29 17.83 -13.35 3.26
C VAL A 29 17.87 -12.00 3.96
N LEU A 30 17.11 -11.83 5.06
CA LEU A 30 17.09 -10.57 5.82
C LEU A 30 18.47 -10.20 6.37
N ARG A 31 19.22 -11.16 6.90
CA ARG A 31 20.60 -10.93 7.40
C ARG A 31 21.57 -10.54 6.28
N ASP A 32 21.34 -10.99 5.06
CA ASP A 32 22.26 -10.82 3.94
C ASP A 32 21.96 -9.58 3.09
N LEU A 33 20.83 -8.90 3.28
CA LEU A 33 20.49 -7.64 2.61
C LEU A 33 21.62 -6.58 2.67
N PRO A 34 22.29 -6.33 3.82
CA PRO A 34 23.37 -5.35 3.88
C PRO A 34 24.58 -5.75 3.03
N LYS A 35 24.81 -7.06 2.81
CA LYS A 35 25.93 -7.56 1.98
C LYS A 35 25.78 -7.17 0.51
N VAL A 36 24.56 -6.91 0.07
CA VAL A 36 24.23 -6.43 -1.29
C VAL A 36 23.90 -4.93 -1.31
N GLY A 37 24.19 -4.21 -0.22
CA GLY A 37 23.98 -2.76 -0.12
C GLY A 37 22.53 -2.35 0.15
N ILE A 38 21.68 -3.28 0.59
CA ILE A 38 20.29 -2.96 0.95
C ILE A 38 20.22 -2.70 2.47
N ASP A 39 19.91 -1.46 2.82
CA ASP A 39 19.53 -1.08 4.19
C ASP A 39 18.01 -1.17 4.33
N LEU A 40 17.54 -2.26 4.95
CA LEU A 40 16.12 -2.50 5.12
C LEU A 40 15.44 -1.40 5.95
N ALA A 41 16.10 -0.88 6.98
CA ALA A 41 15.51 0.13 7.86
C ALA A 41 15.29 1.46 7.12
N ALA A 42 16.30 1.90 6.37
CA ALA A 42 16.20 3.10 5.54
C ALA A 42 15.10 2.95 4.47
N MET A 43 15.04 1.79 3.79
CA MET A 43 14.00 1.55 2.79
C MET A 43 12.60 1.49 3.40
N THR A 44 12.43 0.89 4.58
CA THR A 44 11.13 0.87 5.25
C THR A 44 10.68 2.26 5.66
N GLN A 45 11.59 3.13 6.14
CA GLN A 45 11.24 4.51 6.47
C GLN A 45 10.79 5.29 5.24
N GLN A 46 11.53 5.16 4.13
CA GLN A 46 11.15 5.82 2.87
C GLN A 46 9.76 5.36 2.39
N LEU A 47 9.49 4.05 2.40
CA LEU A 47 8.20 3.51 1.98
C LEU A 47 7.05 3.97 2.89
N GLU A 48 7.29 4.11 4.19
CA GLU A 48 6.32 4.64 5.14
C GLU A 48 6.00 6.11 4.83
N ASP A 49 7.04 6.95 4.67
CA ASP A 49 6.88 8.37 4.35
C ASP A 49 6.12 8.58 3.04
N GLU A 50 6.50 7.84 1.98
CA GLU A 50 5.80 7.84 0.70
C GLU A 50 4.35 7.34 0.85
N GLY A 51 4.13 6.32 1.68
CA GLY A 51 2.82 5.79 1.99
C GLY A 51 1.92 6.85 2.61
N VAL A 52 2.40 7.55 3.64
CA VAL A 52 1.69 8.64 4.29
C VAL A 52 1.31 9.73 3.29
N GLN A 53 2.23 10.15 2.42
CA GLN A 53 1.92 11.14 1.37
C GLN A 53 0.82 10.67 0.41
N LYS A 54 0.87 9.39 0.01
CA LYS A 54 -0.16 8.76 -0.84
C LYS A 54 -1.55 8.72 -0.19
N PHE A 55 -1.66 8.90 1.14
CA PHE A 55 -2.95 9.07 1.83
C PHE A 55 -3.34 10.54 2.01
N ILE A 56 -2.39 11.41 2.37
CA ILE A 56 -2.64 12.84 2.59
C ILE A 56 -3.15 13.50 1.31
N GLU A 57 -2.48 13.29 0.17
CA GLU A 57 -2.83 14.00 -1.06
C GLU A 57 -4.24 13.68 -1.59
N PRO A 58 -4.68 12.41 -1.70
CA PRO A 58 -6.04 12.13 -2.13
C PRO A 58 -7.09 12.59 -1.13
N PHE A 59 -6.78 12.57 0.17
CA PHE A 59 -7.68 13.08 1.20
C PHE A 59 -7.88 14.59 1.06
N GLY A 60 -6.81 15.37 0.87
CA GLY A 60 -6.92 16.81 0.58
C GLY A 60 -7.78 17.08 -0.67
N LYS A 61 -7.53 16.35 -1.76
CA LYS A 61 -8.33 16.44 -3.00
C LYS A 61 -9.81 16.10 -2.77
N LEU A 62 -10.10 15.13 -1.91
CA LEU A 62 -11.47 14.76 -1.54
C LEU A 62 -12.17 15.91 -0.82
N ILE A 63 -11.53 16.51 0.18
CA ILE A 63 -12.09 17.65 0.94
C ILE A 63 -12.31 18.86 0.01
N ASP A 64 -11.36 19.18 -0.85
CA ASP A 64 -11.50 20.25 -1.86
C ASP A 64 -12.70 19.99 -2.79
N SER A 65 -12.90 18.74 -3.21
CA SER A 65 -14.04 18.36 -4.05
C SER A 65 -15.38 18.56 -3.33
N VAL A 66 -15.44 18.22 -2.04
CA VAL A 66 -16.64 18.42 -1.20
C VAL A 66 -16.93 19.92 -1.05
N GLU A 67 -15.92 20.74 -0.77
CA GLU A 67 -16.08 22.18 -0.60
C GLU A 67 -16.57 22.85 -1.89
N LYS A 68 -16.01 22.50 -3.04
CA LYS A 68 -16.48 22.98 -4.36
C LYS A 68 -17.95 22.63 -4.60
N LYS A 69 -18.36 21.40 -4.26
CA LYS A 69 -19.78 20.98 -4.39
C LYS A 69 -20.68 21.75 -3.43
N ARG A 70 -20.23 22.02 -2.21
CA ARG A 70 -20.96 22.81 -1.21
C ARG A 70 -21.20 24.24 -1.69
N GLN A 71 -20.16 24.92 -2.18
CA GLN A 71 -20.27 26.29 -2.72
C GLN A 71 -21.27 26.36 -3.88
N ALA A 72 -21.13 25.46 -4.86
CA ALA A 72 -22.05 25.39 -5.99
C ALA A 72 -23.51 25.12 -5.60
N ALA A 73 -23.75 24.40 -4.49
CA ALA A 73 -25.10 24.17 -3.98
C ALA A 73 -25.69 25.42 -3.32
N VAL A 74 -24.88 26.18 -2.57
CA VAL A 74 -25.30 27.44 -1.95
C VAL A 74 -25.62 28.51 -3.00
N GLU A 75 -24.78 28.65 -4.03
CA GLU A 75 -24.99 29.60 -5.13
C GLU A 75 -26.27 29.33 -5.92
N LYS A 76 -26.65 28.06 -6.09
CA LYS A 76 -27.90 27.69 -6.78
C LYS A 76 -29.16 27.91 -5.94
N ALA A 77 -29.02 28.08 -4.62
CA ALA A 77 -30.13 28.23 -3.69
C ALA A 77 -30.41 29.70 -3.33
N GLY A 78 -29.51 30.62 -3.68
CA GLY A 78 -29.70 32.08 -3.59
C GLY A 78 -30.16 32.65 -4.92
#